data_AF-A0A3L6FSX2-F1
#
_entry.id   AF-A0A3L6FSX2-F1
#
_cell.length_a   1.000
_cell.length_b   1.000
_cell.length_c   1.000
_cell.angle_alpha   90.00
_cell.angle_beta   90.00
_cell.angle_gamma   90.00
#
_symmetry.space_group_name_H-M   'P 1'
#
loop_
_entity.id
_entity.type
_entity.pdbx_description
1 polymer ?
#
loop_
_entity_poly.entity_id
_entity_poly.type
_entity_poly.pdbx_seq_one_letter_code
_entity_poly.pdbx_strand_id
1 'polypeptide(L)' 'MKMESTVAEVMTSPAITLTLYKTVLEAAALMLKEKVHRIPVVNEQQHVIGIVTRSDVFQALEATNKAWE' A
#
# COMPACT_ATOMS: atom_id res chain seq x y z
N MET A 1 -21.27 -12.85 10.43
CA MET A 1 -20.66 -11.73 11.16
C MET A 1 -21.75 -11.13 12.03
N LYS A 2 -21.51 -10.97 13.33
CA LYS A 2 -22.47 -10.30 14.21
C LYS A 2 -22.34 -8.79 13.98
N MET A 3 -23.46 -8.08 13.96
CA MET A 3 -23.50 -6.62 13.81
C MET A 3 -22.73 -5.88 14.93
N GLU A 4 -22.52 -6.52 16.07
CA GLU A 4 -21.83 -5.97 17.25
C GLU A 4 -20.36 -6.37 17.36
N SER A 5 -19.77 -7.01 16.33
CA SER A 5 -18.35 -7.35 16.34
C SER A 5 -17.46 -6.11 16.36
N THR A 6 -16.38 -6.15 17.13
CA THR A 6 -15.40 -5.06 17.14
C THR A 6 -14.56 -5.07 15.87
N VAL A 7 -14.00 -3.93 15.48
CA VAL A 7 -13.11 -3.85 14.30
C VAL A 7 -11.89 -4.76 14.47
N ALA A 8 -11.39 -4.93 15.70
CA ALA A 8 -10.26 -5.81 16.00
C ALA A 8 -10.55 -7.28 15.70
N GLU A 9 -11.81 -7.72 15.76
CA GLU A 9 -12.22 -9.10 15.48
C GLU A 9 -12.28 -9.40 13.97
N VAL A 10 -12.35 -8.37 13.13
CA VAL A 10 -12.53 -8.52 11.67
C VAL A 10 -11.33 -8.05 10.86
N MET A 11 -10.42 -7.28 11.45
CA MET A 11 -9.19 -6.85 10.78
C MET A 11 -8.21 -8.02 10.55
N THR A 12 -7.32 -7.87 9.58
CA THR A 12 -6.19 -8.79 9.39
C THR A 12 -4.94 -8.23 10.05
N SER A 13 -4.20 -9.07 10.76
CA SER A 13 -2.94 -8.75 11.41
C SER A 13 -1.93 -9.89 11.25
N PRO A 14 -0.64 -9.63 10.97
CA PRO A 14 -0.05 -8.31 10.77
C PRO A 14 -0.49 -7.67 9.45
N ALA A 15 -0.55 -6.34 9.41
CA ALA A 15 -0.79 -5.61 8.17
C ALA A 15 0.42 -5.72 7.25
N ILE A 16 0.19 -5.84 5.94
CA ILE A 16 1.23 -5.70 4.93
C ILE A 16 1.54 -4.21 4.80
N THR A 17 2.80 -3.83 5.00
CA THR A 17 3.26 -2.44 4.98
C THR A 17 4.50 -2.25 4.11
N LEU A 18 4.80 -1.00 3.77
CA LEU A 18 6.05 -0.58 3.11
C LEU A 18 6.71 0.54 3.91
N THR A 19 8.03 0.70 3.77
CA THR A 19 8.73 1.88 4.30
C THR A 19 8.75 2.98 3.23
N LEU A 20 8.92 4.25 3.64
CA LEU A 20 8.91 5.40 2.73
C LEU A 20 9.99 5.40 1.64
N TYR A 21 11.04 4.58 1.80
CA TYR A 21 12.17 4.53 0.87
C TYR A 21 11.99 3.47 -0.23
N LYS A 22 10.88 2.74 -0.23
CA LYS A 22 10.56 1.74 -1.26
C LYS A 22 10.12 2.40 -2.57
N THR A 23 10.57 1.83 -3.68
CA THR A 23 10.25 2.31 -5.02
C THR A 23 8.81 1.97 -5.42
N VAL A 24 8.27 2.67 -6.42
CA VAL A 24 6.96 2.36 -7.02
C VAL A 24 6.90 0.92 -7.56
N LEU A 25 8.00 0.44 -8.15
CA LEU A 25 8.09 -0.94 -8.65
C LEU A 25 8.00 -1.97 -7.52
N GLU A 26 8.69 -1.73 -6.40
CA GLU A 26 8.60 -2.60 -5.23
C GLU A 26 7.19 -2.59 -4.62
N ALA A 27 6.53 -1.42 -4.58
CA ALA A 27 5.14 -1.33 -4.14
C ALA A 27 4.21 -2.14 -5.04
N ALA A 28 4.35 -2.03 -6.37
CA ALA A 28 3.58 -2.79 -7.34
C ALA A 28 3.80 -4.30 -7.21
N ALA A 29 5.07 -4.72 -7.05
CA ALA A 29 5.43 -6.12 -6.87
C ALA A 29 4.83 -6.70 -5.58
N LEU A 30 4.85 -5.94 -4.47
CA LEU A 30 4.24 -6.36 -3.21
C LEU A 30 2.71 -6.46 -3.33
N MET A 31 2.06 -5.51 -4.00
CA MET A 31 0.61 -5.57 -4.27
C MET A 31 0.22 -6.82 -5.06
N LEU A 32 1.01 -7.17 -6.09
CA LEU A 32 0.76 -8.36 -6.91
C LEU A 32 0.96 -9.65 -6.11
N LYS A 33 2.07 -9.73 -5.37
CA LYS A 33 2.44 -10.90 -4.57
C LYS A 33 1.38 -11.19 -3.49
N GLU A 34 1.00 -10.17 -2.74
CA GLU A 34 0.08 -10.32 -1.60
C GLU A 34 -1.39 -10.14 -2.00
N LYS A 35 -1.67 -9.87 -3.28
CA LYS A 35 -3.01 -9.65 -3.84
C LYS A 35 -3.79 -8.53 -3.13
N VAL A 36 -3.09 -7.46 -2.75
CA VAL A 36 -3.67 -6.28 -2.11
C VAL A 36 -3.75 -5.09 -3.07
N HIS A 37 -4.66 -4.16 -2.77
CA HIS A 37 -4.89 -2.96 -3.59
C HIS A 37 -4.32 -1.68 -2.97
N ARG A 38 -3.98 -1.73 -1.67
CA ARG A 38 -3.58 -0.59 -0.85
C ARG A 38 -2.56 -1.08 0.16
N ILE A 39 -1.53 -0.29 0.38
CA ILE A 39 -0.46 -0.61 1.33
C ILE A 39 -0.19 0.64 2.20
N PRO A 40 -0.36 0.55 3.52
CA PRO A 40 0.10 1.60 4.44
C PRO A 40 1.62 1.75 4.37
N VAL A 41 2.07 3.00 4.34
CA VAL A 41 3.50 3.36 4.43
C VAL A 41 3.81 3.68 5.89
N VAL A 42 4.82 3.03 6.44
CA VAL A 42 5.25 3.19 7.84
C VAL A 42 6.65 3.79 7.94
N ASN A 43 6.90 4.48 9.05
CA ASN A 43 8.24 4.94 9.43
C ASN A 43 9.01 3.85 10.22
N GLU A 44 10.22 4.20 10.69
CA GLU A 44 11.09 3.30 11.45
C GLU A 44 10.47 2.82 12.77
N GLN A 45 9.59 3.63 13.38
CA GLN A 45 8.86 3.29 14.59
C GLN A 45 7.54 2.52 14.32
N GLN A 46 7.31 2.06 13.09
CA GLN A 46 6.08 1.36 12.65
C GLN A 46 4.80 2.22 12.73
N HIS A 47 4.93 3.54 12.80
CA HIS A 47 3.79 4.44 12.68
C HIS A 47 3.42 4.63 11.21
N VAL A 48 2.12 4.57 10.91
CA VAL A 48 1.60 4.88 9.58
C VAL A 48 1.77 6.37 9.31
N ILE A 49 2.47 6.69 8.21
CA ILE A 49 2.74 8.06 7.76
C ILE A 49 2.11 8.36 6.39
N GLY A 50 1.53 7.35 5.73
CA GLY A 50 0.87 7.52 4.44
C GLY A 50 0.25 6.22 3.93
N ILE A 51 -0.31 6.27 2.73
CA ILE A 51 -0.89 5.12 2.04
C ILE A 51 -0.60 5.23 0.54
N VAL A 52 -0.29 4.10 -0.09
CA VAL A 52 -0.17 4.00 -1.55
C VAL A 52 -1.23 3.02 -2.05
N THR A 53 -1.94 3.44 -3.09
CA THR A 53 -2.98 2.64 -3.75
C THR A 53 -2.51 2.20 -5.13
N ARG A 54 -3.19 1.21 -5.70
CA ARG A 54 -2.94 0.77 -7.07
C ARG A 54 -3.07 1.91 -8.09
N SER A 55 -4.01 2.86 -7.88
CA SER A 55 -4.15 4.03 -8.75
C SER A 55 -2.96 4.98 -8.67
N ASP A 56 -2.31 5.12 -7.50
CA ASP A 56 -1.11 5.95 -7.37
C ASP A 56 0.06 5.35 -8.15
N VAL A 57 0.19 4.01 -8.10
CA VAL A 57 1.18 3.27 -8.90
C VAL A 57 0.96 3.51 -10.39
N PHE A 58 -0.28 3.41 -10.88
CA PHE A 58 -0.58 3.67 -12.29
C PHE A 58 -0.28 5.12 -12.69
N GLN A 59 -0.66 6.10 -11.89
CA GLN A 59 -0.37 7.51 -12.15
C GLN A 59 1.14 7.79 -12.24
N ALA A 60 1.94 7.17 -11.38
CA ALA A 60 3.40 7.30 -11.41
C ALA A 60 4.03 6.71 -12.70
N LEU A 61 3.48 5.60 -13.20
CA LEU A 61 3.92 4.99 -14.46
C LEU A 61 3.54 5.87 -15.67
N GLU A 62 2.34 6.44 -15.70
CA GLU A 62 1.92 7.36 -16.77
C GLU A 62 2.77 8.64 -16.80
N ALA A 63 3.06 9.21 -15.63
CA ALA A 63 3.92 10.39 -15.52
C ALA A 63 5.34 10.12 -16.06
N THR A 64 5.84 8.90 -15.89
CA THR A 64 7.15 8.49 -16.44
C THR A 64 7.12 8.44 -17.96
N ASN A 65 6.00 8.05 -18.58
CA ASN A 65 5.88 7.94 -20.03
C ASN A 65 5.83 9.31 -20.74
N LYS A 66 5.22 10.32 -20.10
CA LYS A 66 5.16 11.70 -20.64
C LYS A 66 6.48 12.46 -20.58
N ALA A 67 7.44 12.03 -19.76
CA ALA A 67 8.71 12.74 -19.58
C ALA A 67 9.69 12.59 -20.77
N TRP A 68 9.33 11.78 -21.78
CA TRP A 68 10.17 11.47 -22.96
C TRP A 68 9.49 11.84 -24.29
N GLU A 69 8.36 12.56 -24.24
CA GLU A 69 7.69 13.22 -25.38
C GLU A 69 7.97 14.72 -25.36
#